data_AF-A0A0N7Z5B1-F1
#
_entry.id   AF-A0A0N7Z5B1-F1
#
_cell.length_a   1.000
_cell.length_b   1.000
_cell.length_c   1.000
_cell.angle_alpha   90.00
_cell.angle_beta   90.00
_cell.angle_gamma   90.00
#
_symmetry.space_group_name_H-M   'P 1'
#
loop_
_entity.id
_entity.type
_entity.pdbx_description
1 polymer ?
#
loop_
_entity_poly.entity_id
_entity_poly.type
_entity_poly.pdbx_seq_one_letter_code
_entity_poly.pdbx_strand_id
1 'polypeptide(L)'
;MKKIGLMMGGLMLMATPAQAIPGQTLDEAAVWMQSNSTVRPSPNEKFLVRRINTAAQQMTFHASVMPPGKLARLAPRGRIIRSEMLSLFDMRNGVTLNRLRESVRSIYGLEIARDFEQAELVKNYPTEDRIQEAVIKQNTQLAAQQGELRRGERFAYWIEVAQTENGKAYSGQLTVFLLDDLEKLRSELANR
;
A
#
# COMPACT_ATOMS: atom_id res chain seq x y z
N MET A 1 23.89 50.55 30.99
CA MET A 1 24.26 49.33 30.23
C MET A 1 24.22 48.12 31.17
N LYS A 2 23.29 47.17 30.97
CA LYS A 2 23.44 45.73 31.28
C LYS A 2 22.23 45.01 30.69
N LYS A 3 22.49 44.19 29.67
CA LYS A 3 21.52 43.34 28.95
C LYS A 3 21.28 42.09 29.79
N ILE A 4 20.03 41.72 30.06
CA ILE A 4 19.67 40.39 30.58
C ILE A 4 18.98 39.66 29.43
N GLY A 5 19.61 38.57 29.03
CA GLY A 5 19.28 37.78 27.84
C GLY A 5 17.99 36.98 28.02
N LEU A 6 17.17 37.01 26.98
CA LEU A 6 16.05 36.12 26.77
C LEU A 6 16.60 34.74 26.36
N MET A 7 16.46 33.72 27.21
CA MET A 7 16.72 32.33 26.80
C MET A 7 15.53 31.83 25.98
N MET A 8 15.67 31.84 24.66
CA MET A 8 14.83 31.04 23.76
C MET A 8 15.31 29.58 23.84
N GLY A 9 14.59 28.77 24.61
CA GLY A 9 14.71 27.32 24.56
C GLY A 9 14.12 26.81 23.25
N GLY A 10 14.99 26.51 22.28
CA GLY A 10 14.61 25.88 21.02
C GLY A 10 14.23 24.42 21.24
N LEU A 11 12.95 24.09 21.01
CA LEU A 11 12.46 22.73 20.94
C LEU A 11 13.02 22.10 19.64
N MET A 12 14.09 21.31 19.74
CA MET A 12 14.55 20.49 18.61
C MET A 12 13.53 19.37 18.38
N LEU A 13 12.62 19.58 17.42
CA LEU A 13 11.87 18.51 16.79
C LEU A 13 12.86 17.66 16.00
N MET A 14 13.34 16.59 16.60
CA MET A 14 14.07 15.53 15.90
C MET A 14 13.11 14.89 14.89
N ALA A 15 13.17 15.35 13.65
CA ALA A 15 12.50 14.69 12.54
C ALA A 15 13.17 13.33 12.36
N THR A 16 12.53 12.27 12.85
CA THR A 16 12.90 10.91 12.48
C THR A 16 12.86 10.79 10.96
N PRO A 17 13.90 10.25 10.29
CA PRO A 17 13.81 9.97 8.87
C PRO A 17 12.57 9.11 8.63
N ALA A 18 11.79 9.44 7.60
CA ALA A 18 10.68 8.61 7.17
C ALA A 18 11.25 7.27 6.70
N GLN A 19 11.35 6.31 7.63
CA GLN A 19 11.95 5.01 7.39
C GLN A 19 10.91 4.15 6.68
N ALA A 20 10.67 4.48 5.42
CA ALA A 20 9.82 3.77 4.49
C ALA A 20 10.34 2.34 4.25
N ILE A 21 9.53 1.34 4.54
CA ILE A 21 9.60 0.04 3.87
C ILE A 21 8.77 0.17 2.57
N PRO A 22 9.00 -0.63 1.51
CA PRO A 22 9.89 -1.79 1.32
C PRO A 22 11.41 -1.52 1.27
N GLY A 23 12.22 -2.59 1.30
CA GLY A 23 13.68 -2.57 1.12
C GLY A 23 14.50 -2.75 2.40
N GLN A 24 13.87 -2.62 3.56
CA GLN A 24 14.52 -2.80 4.85
C GLN A 24 14.57 -4.28 5.25
N THR A 25 15.45 -4.61 6.20
CA THR A 25 15.50 -5.92 6.83
C THR A 25 14.25 -6.20 7.69
N LEU A 26 14.02 -7.46 8.03
CA LEU A 26 12.93 -7.84 8.94
C LEU A 26 12.97 -7.10 10.29
N ASP A 27 14.16 -6.89 10.85
CA ASP A 27 14.30 -6.26 12.17
C ASP A 27 14.00 -4.76 12.12
N GLU A 28 14.53 -4.07 11.10
CA GLU A 28 14.21 -2.66 10.83
C GLU A 28 12.71 -2.47 10.56
N ALA A 29 12.12 -3.35 9.75
CA ALA A 29 10.69 -3.32 9.46
C ALA A 29 9.85 -3.55 10.73
N ALA A 30 10.26 -4.48 11.60
CA ALA A 30 9.56 -4.73 12.87
C ALA A 30 9.61 -3.50 13.80
N VAL A 31 10.77 -2.84 13.89
CA VAL A 31 10.94 -1.60 14.68
C VAL A 31 10.08 -0.48 14.10
N TRP A 32 10.09 -0.28 12.78
CA TRP A 32 9.26 0.71 12.12
C TRP A 32 7.78 0.46 12.38
N MET A 33 7.29 -0.78 12.18
CA MET A 33 5.89 -1.13 12.43
C MET A 33 5.51 -0.85 13.89
N GLN A 34 6.36 -1.20 14.85
CA GLN A 34 6.10 -0.91 16.27
C GLN A 34 5.97 0.60 16.55
N SER A 35 6.71 1.43 15.84
CA SER A 35 6.64 2.89 15.97
C SER A 35 5.44 3.52 15.23
N ASN A 36 4.91 2.86 14.20
CA ASN A 36 3.84 3.36 13.34
C ASN A 36 2.45 3.16 13.97
N SER A 37 1.74 4.24 14.32
CA SER A 37 0.43 4.15 14.96
C SER A 37 -0.66 3.47 14.10
N THR A 38 -0.55 3.55 12.77
CA THR A 38 -1.54 2.97 11.84
C THR A 38 -1.38 1.45 11.73
N VAL A 39 -0.13 0.96 11.71
CA VAL A 39 0.20 -0.47 11.47
C VAL A 39 0.99 -1.10 12.63
N ARG A 40 0.85 -0.56 13.84
CA ARG A 40 1.48 -1.12 15.05
C ARG A 40 0.97 -2.53 15.31
N PRO A 41 1.81 -3.55 15.46
CA PRO A 41 1.33 -4.89 15.80
C PRO A 41 0.75 -4.97 17.21
N SER A 42 -0.31 -5.76 17.41
CA SER A 42 -0.74 -6.26 18.73
C SER A 42 0.25 -7.31 19.25
N PRO A 43 0.21 -7.73 20.53
CA PRO A 43 1.19 -8.69 21.08
C PRO A 43 1.30 -10.04 20.33
N ASN A 44 0.24 -10.47 19.63
CA ASN A 44 0.22 -11.70 18.83
C ASN A 44 0.39 -11.45 17.32
N GLU A 45 0.69 -10.22 16.93
CA GLU A 45 0.92 -9.79 15.56
C GLU A 45 2.40 -9.45 15.38
N LYS A 46 2.90 -9.57 14.14
CA LYS A 46 4.24 -9.08 13.78
C LYS A 46 4.16 -8.35 12.45
N PHE A 47 4.38 -9.05 11.35
CA PHE A 47 4.31 -8.47 10.01
C PHE A 47 2.90 -8.51 9.39
N LEU A 48 1.92 -9.06 10.10
CA LEU A 48 0.52 -9.07 9.72
C LEU A 48 -0.28 -8.38 10.82
N VAL A 49 -0.96 -7.31 10.46
CA VAL A 49 -1.74 -6.47 11.38
C VAL A 49 -3.16 -6.40 10.88
N ARG A 50 -4.11 -6.73 11.75
CA ARG A 50 -5.54 -6.74 11.45
C ARG A 50 -6.26 -5.79 12.41
N ARG A 51 -7.13 -4.96 11.85
CA ARG A 51 -8.00 -4.05 12.59
C ARG A 51 -9.42 -4.28 12.15
N ILE A 52 -10.28 -4.63 13.10
CA ILE A 52 -11.69 -4.88 12.88
C ILE A 52 -12.43 -3.88 13.77
N ASN A 53 -12.95 -2.82 13.17
CA ASN A 53 -13.80 -1.87 13.89
C ASN A 53 -15.22 -2.41 13.96
N THR A 54 -15.72 -2.94 12.84
CA THR A 54 -17.00 -3.67 12.74
C THR A 54 -16.87 -4.77 11.69
N ALA A 55 -17.86 -5.67 11.58
CA ALA A 55 -17.92 -6.63 10.47
C ALA A 55 -17.92 -5.94 9.08
N ALA A 56 -18.44 -4.71 9.02
CA ALA A 56 -18.50 -3.91 7.81
C ALA A 56 -17.25 -3.02 7.59
N GLN A 57 -16.27 -3.03 8.50
CA GLN A 57 -15.10 -2.15 8.49
C GLN A 57 -13.84 -2.86 9.01
N GLN A 58 -12.98 -3.27 8.08
CA GLN A 58 -11.76 -4.01 8.35
C GLN A 58 -10.57 -3.41 7.60
N MET A 59 -9.41 -3.45 8.24
CA MET A 59 -8.13 -3.13 7.64
C MET A 59 -7.16 -4.28 7.93
N THR A 60 -6.45 -4.73 6.90
CA THR A 60 -5.32 -5.64 7.05
C THR A 60 -4.08 -5.00 6.44
N PHE A 61 -2.96 -5.10 7.13
CA PHE A 61 -1.66 -4.70 6.63
C PHE A 61 -0.70 -5.89 6.74
N HIS A 62 0.05 -6.16 5.67
CA HIS A 62 0.97 -7.29 5.62
C HIS A 62 2.29 -6.91 4.96
N ALA A 63 3.39 -6.97 5.70
CA ALA A 63 4.75 -6.82 5.19
C ALA A 63 5.36 -8.21 4.88
N SER A 64 5.97 -8.35 3.70
CA SER A 64 6.40 -9.64 3.19
C SER A 64 7.79 -9.57 2.55
N VAL A 65 8.59 -10.61 2.77
CA VAL A 65 9.87 -10.84 2.06
C VAL A 65 9.67 -11.35 0.62
N MET A 66 8.44 -11.65 0.24
CA MET A 66 8.09 -12.12 -1.10
C MET A 66 7.75 -10.94 -2.00
N PRO A 67 8.11 -11.01 -3.30
CA PRO A 67 7.57 -10.08 -4.28
C PRO A 67 6.04 -10.23 -4.39
N PRO A 68 5.32 -9.19 -4.83
CA PRO A 68 3.88 -9.29 -5.05
C PRO A 68 3.55 -10.25 -6.20
N GLY A 69 2.28 -10.63 -6.28
CA GLY A 69 1.75 -11.53 -7.31
C GLY A 69 1.93 -13.01 -6.99
N LYS A 70 2.17 -13.82 -8.02
CA LYS A 70 2.36 -15.27 -7.89
C LYS A 70 3.63 -15.57 -7.09
N LEU A 71 3.58 -16.66 -6.31
CA LEU A 71 4.73 -17.13 -5.53
C LEU A 71 5.92 -17.39 -6.46
N ALA A 72 6.97 -16.61 -6.28
CA ALA A 72 8.27 -16.82 -6.94
C ALA A 72 9.27 -17.39 -5.94
N ARG A 73 10.31 -18.04 -6.44
CA ARG A 73 11.42 -18.50 -5.60
C ARG A 73 12.03 -17.30 -4.89
N LEU A 74 12.21 -17.40 -3.57
CA LEU A 74 12.89 -16.38 -2.77
C LEU A 74 14.25 -16.04 -3.39
N ALA A 75 14.55 -14.74 -3.53
CA ALA A 75 15.88 -14.32 -3.94
C ALA A 75 16.92 -14.85 -2.94
N PRO A 76 18.08 -15.38 -3.39
CA PRO A 76 19.07 -15.99 -2.49
C PRO A 76 19.71 -15.04 -1.47
N ARG A 77 19.47 -13.73 -1.57
CA ARG A 77 20.14 -12.71 -0.76
C ARG A 77 19.13 -11.75 -0.15
N GLY A 78 18.96 -11.85 1.16
CA GLY A 78 18.33 -10.83 2.00
C GLY A 78 16.96 -11.22 2.53
N ARG A 79 16.86 -11.34 3.87
CA ARG A 79 15.58 -11.27 4.61
C ARG A 79 15.10 -9.81 4.64
N ILE A 80 14.87 -9.23 3.46
CA ILE A 80 14.37 -7.87 3.31
C ILE A 80 12.90 -7.91 2.93
N ILE A 81 12.12 -6.93 3.40
CA ILE A 81 10.75 -6.74 2.98
C ILE A 81 10.75 -6.27 1.53
N ARG A 82 10.09 -7.05 0.66
CA ARG A 82 9.95 -6.74 -0.76
C ARG A 82 8.62 -6.10 -1.09
N SER A 83 7.58 -6.39 -0.30
CA SER A 83 6.25 -5.88 -0.53
C SER A 83 5.47 -5.66 0.77
N GLU A 84 4.58 -4.68 0.72
CA GLU A 84 3.68 -4.31 1.80
C GLU A 84 2.29 -4.09 1.26
N MET A 85 1.35 -4.88 1.75
CA MET A 85 -0.01 -4.92 1.27
C MET A 85 -0.96 -4.38 2.32
N LEU A 86 -1.69 -3.31 1.96
CA LEU A 86 -2.84 -2.80 2.68
C LEU A 86 -4.10 -3.31 1.98
N SER A 87 -5.00 -3.93 2.74
CA SER A 87 -6.35 -4.27 2.32
C SER A 87 -7.37 -3.54 3.19
N LEU A 88 -8.29 -2.84 2.56
CA LEU A 88 -9.41 -2.16 3.21
C LEU A 88 -10.72 -2.82 2.79
N PHE A 89 -11.62 -3.00 3.75
CA PHE A 89 -13.01 -3.35 3.53
C PHE A 89 -13.86 -2.37 4.33
N ASP A 90 -14.72 -1.59 3.66
CA ASP A 90 -15.60 -0.64 4.32
C ASP A 90 -16.91 -0.47 3.56
N MET A 91 -17.96 -1.15 4.02
CA MET A 91 -19.30 -1.03 3.39
C MET A 91 -19.99 0.30 3.70
N ARG A 92 -19.62 0.93 4.82
CA ARG A 92 -20.23 2.17 5.29
C ARG A 92 -19.77 3.34 4.41
N ASN A 93 -18.47 3.58 4.36
CA ASN A 93 -17.87 4.72 3.67
C ASN A 93 -17.44 4.39 2.24
N GLY A 94 -17.25 3.10 1.91
CA GLY A 94 -16.63 2.68 0.66
C GLY A 94 -15.10 2.82 0.66
N VAL A 95 -14.44 2.15 -0.27
CA VAL A 95 -12.99 2.18 -0.47
C VAL A 95 -12.71 2.75 -1.86
N THR A 96 -12.58 4.08 -1.92
CA THR A 96 -12.22 4.77 -3.17
C THR A 96 -10.71 4.77 -3.37
N LEU A 97 -10.27 5.05 -4.60
CA LEU A 97 -8.86 5.27 -4.92
C LEU A 97 -8.27 6.37 -4.02
N ASN A 98 -8.97 7.50 -3.86
CA ASN A 98 -8.54 8.61 -2.99
C ASN A 98 -8.30 8.17 -1.55
N ARG A 99 -9.16 7.31 -1.00
CA ARG A 99 -8.98 6.77 0.35
C ARG A 99 -7.74 5.88 0.47
N LEU A 100 -7.43 5.10 -0.56
CA LEU A 100 -6.18 4.34 -0.61
C LEU A 100 -4.97 5.29 -0.66
N ARG A 101 -5.05 6.41 -1.39
CA ARG A 101 -4.00 7.46 -1.40
C ARG A 101 -3.79 8.08 -0.01
N GLU A 102 -4.88 8.43 0.67
CA GLU A 102 -4.81 8.95 2.04
C GLU A 102 -4.17 7.94 3.00
N SER A 103 -4.42 6.64 2.78
CA SER A 103 -3.81 5.57 3.55
C SER A 103 -2.29 5.48 3.32
N VAL A 104 -1.81 5.70 2.08
CA VAL A 104 -0.36 5.82 1.80
C VAL A 104 0.26 6.88 2.69
N ARG A 105 -0.34 8.08 2.71
CA ARG A 105 0.17 9.20 3.49
C ARG A 105 0.15 8.93 4.99
N SER A 106 -0.90 8.30 5.50
CA SER A 106 -1.03 7.97 6.93
C SER A 106 -0.03 6.91 7.39
N ILE A 107 0.25 5.92 6.54
CA ILE A 107 1.14 4.80 6.87
C ILE A 107 2.60 5.21 6.66
N TYR A 108 2.92 5.82 5.52
CA TYR A 108 4.31 5.99 5.07
C TYR A 108 4.83 7.43 5.16
N GLY A 109 3.95 8.39 5.44
CA GLY A 109 4.29 9.80 5.46
C GLY A 109 4.32 10.45 4.07
N LEU A 110 4.75 11.70 4.04
CA LEU A 110 4.63 12.58 2.87
C LEU A 110 5.53 12.17 1.71
N GLU A 111 6.68 11.55 1.99
CA GLU A 111 7.65 11.21 0.95
C GLU A 111 7.14 10.10 0.03
N ILE A 112 6.71 8.96 0.57
CA ILE A 112 6.09 7.89 -0.24
C ILE A 112 4.78 8.37 -0.84
N ALA A 113 3.99 9.20 -0.13
CA ALA A 113 2.76 9.73 -0.70
C ALA A 113 3.01 10.52 -2.00
N ARG A 114 4.07 11.33 -2.03
CA ARG A 114 4.48 12.05 -3.25
C ARG A 114 4.99 11.11 -4.34
N ASP A 115 5.84 10.14 -3.99
CA ASP A 115 6.34 9.13 -4.94
C ASP A 115 5.16 8.38 -5.59
N PHE A 116 4.15 8.02 -4.81
CA PHE A 116 2.91 7.40 -5.28
C PHE A 116 2.07 8.33 -6.17
N GLU A 117 1.92 9.59 -5.78
CA GLU A 117 1.14 10.59 -6.56
C GLU A 117 1.78 10.88 -7.92
N GLN A 118 3.12 10.88 -7.98
CA GLN A 118 3.90 11.12 -9.19
C GLN A 118 4.15 9.85 -10.01
N ALA A 119 3.79 8.68 -9.47
CA ALA A 119 4.04 7.40 -10.13
C ALA A 119 3.29 7.28 -11.47
N GLU A 120 4.05 6.93 -12.50
CA GLU A 120 3.56 6.74 -13.86
C GLU A 120 2.70 5.48 -13.95
N LEU A 121 1.57 5.55 -14.67
CA LEU A 121 0.73 4.39 -14.95
C LEU A 121 1.45 3.46 -15.93
N VAL A 122 1.83 2.28 -15.46
CA VAL A 122 2.49 1.23 -16.26
C VAL A 122 1.46 0.34 -16.93
N LYS A 123 0.39 0.00 -16.21
CA LYS A 123 -0.68 -0.87 -16.71
C LYS A 123 -1.97 -0.61 -15.93
N ASN A 124 -3.10 -0.63 -16.61
CA ASN A 124 -4.43 -0.77 -16.02
C ASN A 124 -5.07 -2.09 -16.48
N TYR A 125 -5.99 -2.62 -15.67
CA TYR A 125 -6.75 -3.81 -16.03
C TYR A 125 -8.07 -3.87 -15.23
N PRO A 126 -9.09 -4.59 -15.71
CA PRO A 126 -9.19 -5.15 -17.07
C PRO A 126 -9.31 -4.04 -18.12
N THR A 127 -9.00 -4.35 -19.39
CA THR A 127 -9.20 -3.42 -20.51
C THR A 127 -10.69 -3.24 -20.80
N GLU A 128 -11.09 -2.18 -21.51
CA GLU A 128 -12.50 -1.95 -21.85
C GLU A 128 -13.12 -3.14 -22.60
N ASP A 129 -12.39 -3.73 -23.56
CA ASP A 129 -12.82 -4.93 -24.28
C ASP A 129 -13.09 -6.11 -23.34
N ARG A 130 -12.24 -6.29 -22.32
CA ARG A 130 -12.39 -7.34 -21.31
C ARG A 130 -13.57 -7.08 -20.37
N ILE A 131 -13.85 -5.82 -20.06
CA ILE A 131 -15.04 -5.42 -19.29
C ILE A 131 -16.30 -5.76 -20.09
N GLN A 132 -16.35 -5.39 -21.38
CA GLN A 132 -17.49 -5.71 -22.24
C GLN A 132 -17.71 -7.21 -22.37
N GLU A 133 -16.64 -7.98 -22.59
CA GLU A 133 -16.68 -9.45 -22.62
C GLU A 133 -17.19 -10.02 -21.29
N ALA A 134 -16.75 -9.49 -20.15
CA ALA A 134 -17.19 -9.90 -18.83
C ALA A 134 -18.68 -9.63 -18.62
N VAL A 135 -19.18 -8.47 -19.05
CA VAL A 135 -20.61 -8.11 -18.99
C VAL A 135 -21.45 -9.07 -19.84
N ILE A 136 -21.03 -9.35 -21.08
CA ILE A 136 -21.71 -10.31 -21.98
C ILE A 136 -21.76 -11.71 -21.34
N LYS A 137 -20.67 -12.12 -20.70
CA LYS A 137 -20.54 -13.42 -20.01
C LYS A 137 -21.13 -13.43 -18.60
N GLN A 138 -21.78 -12.35 -18.16
CA GLN A 138 -22.35 -12.19 -16.81
C GLN A 138 -21.33 -12.43 -15.68
N ASN A 139 -20.04 -12.16 -15.94
CA ASN A 139 -18.99 -12.20 -14.93
C ASN A 139 -18.90 -10.84 -14.22
N THR A 140 -19.83 -10.62 -13.29
CA THR A 140 -19.96 -9.38 -12.52
C THR A 140 -18.70 -9.06 -11.71
N GLN A 141 -17.98 -10.07 -11.22
CA GLN A 141 -16.75 -9.89 -10.45
C GLN A 141 -15.63 -9.27 -11.30
N LEU A 142 -15.42 -9.77 -12.52
CA LEU A 142 -14.38 -9.24 -13.41
C LEU A 142 -14.74 -7.84 -13.91
N ALA A 143 -16.02 -7.61 -14.26
CA ALA A 143 -16.51 -6.29 -14.68
C ALA A 143 -16.40 -5.23 -13.58
N ALA A 144 -16.46 -5.65 -12.31
CA ALA A 144 -16.34 -4.81 -11.13
C ALA A 144 -14.89 -4.46 -10.72
N GLN A 145 -13.92 -5.27 -11.14
CA GLN A 145 -12.53 -5.11 -10.73
C GLN A 145 -11.87 -3.98 -11.51
N GLN A 146 -11.11 -3.13 -10.82
CA GLN A 146 -10.25 -2.13 -11.43
C GLN A 146 -8.88 -2.19 -10.76
N GLY A 147 -7.84 -2.38 -11.56
CA GLY A 147 -6.46 -2.50 -11.10
C GLY A 147 -5.55 -1.52 -11.83
N GLU A 148 -4.62 -0.93 -11.08
CA GLU A 148 -3.57 -0.06 -11.60
C GLU A 148 -2.20 -0.53 -11.10
N LEU A 149 -1.27 -0.67 -12.02
CA LEU A 149 0.15 -0.85 -11.75
C LEU A 149 0.86 0.44 -12.09
N ARG A 150 1.58 1.00 -11.14
CA ARG A 150 2.29 2.28 -11.26
C ARG A 150 3.76 2.15 -10.88
N ARG A 151 4.60 2.98 -11.49
CA ARG A 151 6.04 3.08 -11.24
C ARG A 151 6.38 4.46 -10.70
N GLY A 152 6.77 4.53 -9.43
CA GLY A 152 7.38 5.72 -8.83
C GLY A 152 8.88 5.78 -9.11
N GLU A 153 9.53 6.78 -8.52
CA GLU A 153 10.99 6.92 -8.51
C GLU A 153 11.63 5.97 -7.49
N ARG A 154 10.96 5.72 -6.35
CA ARG A 154 11.50 4.88 -5.26
C ARG A 154 10.85 3.50 -5.22
N PHE A 155 9.53 3.44 -5.38
CA PHE A 155 8.76 2.20 -5.27
C PHE A 155 7.83 2.01 -6.46
N ALA A 156 7.39 0.76 -6.63
CA ALA A 156 6.26 0.46 -7.48
C ALA A 156 5.00 0.27 -6.63
N TYR A 157 3.86 0.54 -7.26
CA TYR A 157 2.56 0.54 -6.59
C TYR A 157 1.57 -0.28 -7.38
N TRP A 158 0.85 -1.13 -6.67
CA TRP A 158 -0.19 -1.96 -7.26
C TRP A 158 -1.49 -1.77 -6.49
N ILE A 159 -2.50 -1.26 -7.18
CA ILE A 159 -3.79 -0.88 -6.61
C ILE A 159 -4.84 -1.77 -7.22
N GLU A 160 -5.75 -2.30 -6.41
CA GLU A 160 -6.94 -2.99 -6.86
C GLU A 160 -8.16 -2.49 -6.09
N VAL A 161 -9.25 -2.19 -6.78
CA VAL A 161 -10.51 -1.77 -6.19
C VAL A 161 -11.62 -2.61 -6.82
N ALA A 162 -12.52 -3.14 -6.00
CA ALA A 162 -13.69 -3.87 -6.49
C ALA A 162 -14.93 -3.00 -6.33
N GLN A 163 -15.48 -2.52 -7.44
CA GLN A 163 -16.74 -1.79 -7.48
C GLN A 163 -17.93 -2.75 -7.35
N THR A 164 -19.06 -2.26 -6.86
CA THR A 164 -20.34 -2.98 -6.94
C THR A 164 -21.09 -2.57 -8.19
N GLU A 165 -22.18 -3.27 -8.52
CA GLU A 165 -23.08 -2.93 -9.64
C GLU A 165 -23.57 -1.48 -9.57
N ASN A 166 -23.66 -0.89 -8.37
CA ASN A 166 -24.04 0.50 -8.13
C ASN A 166 -22.86 1.49 -8.20
N GLY A 167 -21.68 1.04 -8.66
CA GLY A 167 -20.44 1.84 -8.74
C GLY A 167 -19.74 2.09 -7.40
N LYS A 168 -20.27 1.57 -6.28
CA LYS A 168 -19.65 1.76 -4.95
C LYS A 168 -18.61 0.69 -4.70
N ALA A 169 -17.36 1.07 -4.45
CA ALA A 169 -16.32 0.13 -4.06
C ALA A 169 -16.36 -0.14 -2.55
N TYR A 170 -16.45 -1.40 -2.13
CA TYR A 170 -16.42 -1.78 -0.71
C TYR A 170 -15.09 -2.34 -0.28
N SER A 171 -14.30 -2.86 -1.20
CA SER A 171 -12.96 -3.36 -0.95
C SER A 171 -11.95 -2.70 -1.86
N GLY A 172 -10.74 -2.53 -1.33
CA GLY A 172 -9.60 -2.08 -2.08
C GLY A 172 -8.31 -2.59 -1.46
N GLN A 173 -7.30 -2.71 -2.29
CA GLN A 173 -5.99 -3.17 -1.96
C GLN A 173 -4.97 -2.22 -2.55
N LEU A 174 -3.92 -1.95 -1.79
CA LEU A 174 -2.76 -1.22 -2.22
C LEU A 174 -1.54 -2.02 -1.81
N THR A 175 -0.63 -2.26 -2.73
CA THR A 175 0.66 -2.88 -2.48
C THR A 175 1.76 -1.90 -2.85
N VAL A 176 2.64 -1.60 -1.90
CA VAL A 176 3.91 -0.88 -2.13
C VAL A 176 5.01 -1.93 -2.21
N PHE A 177 5.85 -1.90 -3.23
CA PHE A 177 6.86 -2.94 -3.43
C PHE A 177 8.11 -2.41 -4.14
N LEU A 178 9.19 -3.19 -4.09
CA LEU A 178 10.47 -2.83 -4.72
C LEU A 178 10.35 -2.72 -6.24
N LEU A 179 11.00 -1.70 -6.82
CA LEU A 179 11.02 -1.48 -8.27
C LEU A 179 11.54 -2.69 -9.06
N ASP A 180 12.50 -3.42 -8.51
CA ASP A 180 13.06 -4.64 -9.12
C ASP A 180 12.00 -5.72 -9.42
N ASP A 181 10.89 -5.71 -8.68
CA ASP A 181 9.79 -6.67 -8.86
C ASP A 181 8.70 -6.19 -9.84
N LEU A 182 8.82 -4.96 -10.37
CA LEU A 182 7.82 -4.36 -11.24
C LEU A 182 7.62 -5.16 -12.53
N GLU A 183 8.70 -5.49 -13.23
CA GLU A 183 8.61 -6.19 -14.52
C GLU A 183 8.06 -7.61 -14.38
N LYS A 184 8.39 -8.27 -13.27
CA LYS A 184 7.81 -9.56 -12.90
C LYS A 184 6.29 -9.43 -12.75
N LEU A 185 5.82 -8.49 -11.92
CA LEU A 185 4.38 -8.30 -11.71
C LEU A 185 3.66 -7.85 -12.98
N ARG A 186 4.25 -6.93 -13.75
CA ARG A 186 3.71 -6.45 -15.04
C ARG A 186 3.45 -7.62 -16.00
N SER A 187 4.39 -8.57 -16.08
CA SER A 187 4.28 -9.77 -16.90
C SER A 187 3.20 -10.73 -16.40
N GLU A 188 3.08 -10.91 -15.08
CA GLU A 188 2.04 -11.75 -14.48
C GLU A 188 0.62 -11.20 -14.71
N LEU A 189 0.48 -9.87 -14.69
CA LEU A 189 -0.76 -9.16 -14.96
C LEU A 189 -1.10 -9.08 -16.46
N ALA A 190 -0.18 -9.45 -17.36
CA ALA A 190 -0.40 -9.39 -18.81
C ALA A 190 -1.66 -10.17 -19.26
N ASN A 191 -1.94 -11.27 -18.58
CA ASN A 191 -3.04 -12.19 -18.91
C ASN A 191 -4.29 -12.00 -18.04
N ARG A 192 -4.33 -10.97 -17.19
CA ARG A 192 -5.51 -10.60 -16.39
C ARG A 192 -6.40 -9.62 -17.14
#